data_AF-A0A7C2AAH4-F1
#
_entry.id   AF-A0A7C2AAH4-F1
#
_cell.length_a   1.000
_cell.length_b   1.000
_cell.length_c   1.000
_cell.angle_alpha   90.00
_cell.angle_beta   90.00
_cell.angle_gamma   90.00
#
_symmetry.space_group_name_H-M   'P 1'
#
loop_
_entity.id
_entity.type
_entity.pdbx_description
1 polymer ?
#
loop_
_entity_poly.entity_id
_entity_poly.type
_entity_poly.pdbx_seq_one_letter_code
_entity_poly.pdbx_strand_id
1 'polypeptide(L)' 'MPSVRDILNKLKWRGDKDFNRVEVWYRHRGAPNDTKLIMGEEIVSVGKSFLETKTAMIPYHRVLKIVYEGEVLFDRSKI' A
#
# COMPACT_ATOMS: atom_id res chain seq x y z
N MET A 1 -11.36 -9.84 7.52
CA MET A 1 -9.94 -9.50 7.26
C MET A 1 -9.79 -7.98 7.32
N PRO A 2 -8.73 -7.42 7.92
CA PRO A 2 -8.51 -5.98 7.91
C PRO A 2 -8.37 -5.47 6.48
N SER A 3 -8.93 -4.30 6.18
CA SER A 3 -8.82 -3.69 4.86
C SER A 3 -7.41 -3.12 4.63
N VAL A 4 -7.08 -2.85 3.36
CA VAL A 4 -5.85 -2.12 2.98
C VAL A 4 -5.68 -0.84 3.81
N ARG A 5 -6.78 -0.10 4.01
CA ARG A 5 -6.80 1.13 4.80
C ARG A 5 -6.47 0.88 6.27
N ASP A 6 -7.05 -0.16 6.86
CA ASP A 6 -6.82 -0.49 8.28
C ASP A 6 -5.36 -0.87 8.53
N ILE A 7 -4.78 -1.65 7.62
CA ILE A 7 -3.37 -2.06 7.68
C ILE A 7 -2.46 -0.83 7.60
N LEU A 8 -2.67 0.03 6.60
CA LEU A 8 -1.81 1.21 6.40
C LEU A 8 -1.95 2.23 7.53
N ASN A 9 -3.16 2.46 8.06
CA ASN A 9 -3.34 3.31 9.23
C ASN A 9 -2.66 2.73 10.48
N LYS A 10 -2.75 1.41 10.67
CA LYS A 10 -2.06 0.74 11.78
C LYS A 10 -0.54 0.95 11.66
N LEU A 11 0.04 0.85 10.46
CA LEU A 11 1.46 1.11 10.25
C LEU A 11 1.82 2.60 10.47
N LYS A 12 0.96 3.53 10.05
CA LYS A 12 1.21 4.97 10.12
C LYS A 12 1.19 5.54 11.54
N TRP A 13 0.30 5.05 12.40
CA TRP A 13 0.02 5.68 13.70
C TRP A 13 0.58 4.95 14.92
N ARG A 14 1.03 3.71 14.78
CA ARG A 14 1.40 2.88 15.93
C ARG A 14 2.76 3.23 16.53
N GLY A 15 3.54 4.09 15.86
CA GLY A 15 4.78 4.69 16.37
C GLY A 15 5.97 3.73 16.55
N ASP A 16 5.71 2.42 16.47
CA ASP A 16 6.66 1.30 16.58
C ASP A 16 7.25 0.88 15.23
N LYS A 17 6.75 1.44 14.12
CA LYS A 17 7.12 1.07 12.75
C LYS A 17 7.46 2.30 11.92
N ASP A 18 8.47 2.16 11.07
CA ASP A 18 8.84 3.20 10.10
C ASP A 18 7.93 3.10 8.87
N PHE A 19 6.92 3.96 8.81
CA PHE A 19 5.96 3.95 7.71
C PHE A 19 6.63 4.09 6.33
N ASN A 20 7.80 4.75 6.25
CA ASN A 20 8.50 4.93 4.97
C ASN A 20 8.99 3.62 4.36
N ARG A 21 9.18 2.58 5.17
CA ARG A 21 9.60 1.23 4.75
C ARG A 21 8.45 0.34 4.25
N VAL A 22 7.23 0.86 4.23
CA VAL A 22 6.08 0.12 3.73
C VAL A 22 6.15 0.05 2.21
N GLU A 23 6.06 -1.16 1.67
CA GLU A 23 5.93 -1.40 0.24
C GLU A 23 4.46 -1.64 -0.11
N VAL A 24 3.92 -0.87 -1.05
CA VAL A 24 2.57 -1.09 -1.59
C VAL A 24 2.68 -1.45 -3.07
N TRP A 25 2.34 -2.70 -3.37
CA TRP A 25 2.28 -3.22 -4.73
C TRP A 25 0.86 -3.06 -5.27
N TYR A 26 0.70 -2.46 -6.45
CA TYR A 26 -0.59 -2.22 -7.06
C TYR A 26 -0.58 -2.52 -8.56
N ARG A 27 -1.76 -2.85 -9.08
CA ARG A 27 -1.95 -3.14 -10.50
C ARG A 27 -1.84 -1.86 -11.33
N HIS A 28 -0.95 -1.83 -12.32
CA HIS A 28 -0.77 -0.72 -13.26
C HIS A 28 -0.63 -1.26 -14.68
N ARG A 29 -1.65 -1.03 -15.53
CA ARG A 29 -1.64 -1.48 -16.93
C ARG A 29 -0.47 -0.87 -17.69
N GLY A 30 0.25 -1.69 -18.46
CA GLY A 30 1.37 -1.23 -19.29
C GLY A 30 2.67 -0.97 -18.54
N ALA A 31 2.73 -1.31 -17.24
CA ALA A 31 3.98 -1.42 -16.50
C ALA A 31 4.56 -2.85 -16.66
N PRO A 32 5.86 -3.07 -16.41
CA PRO A 32 6.40 -4.42 -16.30
C PRO A 32 5.56 -5.27 -15.33
N ASN A 33 5.18 -6.47 -15.77
CA ASN A 33 4.28 -7.39 -15.04
C ASN A 33 2.88 -6.83 -14.71
N ASP A 34 2.44 -5.74 -15.36
CA ASP A 34 1.21 -5.01 -15.03
C ASP A 34 1.13 -4.56 -13.56
N THR A 35 2.28 -4.34 -12.92
CA THR A 35 2.38 -3.94 -11.52
C THR A 35 3.34 -2.79 -11.32
N LYS A 36 3.11 -2.02 -10.27
CA LYS A 36 4.07 -1.05 -9.75
C LYS A 36 4.16 -1.16 -8.24
N LEU A 37 5.32 -0.78 -7.73
CA LEU A 37 5.62 -0.62 -6.32
C LEU A 37 5.70 0.88 -6.01
N ILE A 38 5.16 1.28 -4.87
CA ILE A 38 5.47 2.55 -4.22
C ILE A 38 5.91 2.31 -2.79
N MET A 39 6.82 3.15 -2.31
CA MET A 39 7.26 3.16 -0.91
C MET A 39 6.33 4.04 -0.07
N GLY A 40 6.32 3.81 1.24
CA GLY A 40 5.51 4.58 2.18
C GLY A 40 5.89 6.06 2.21
N GLU A 41 7.14 6.39 1.91
CA GLU A 41 7.62 7.78 1.75
C GLU A 41 6.92 8.54 0.61
N GLU A 42 6.39 7.82 -0.39
CA GLU A 42 5.68 8.42 -1.52
C GLU A 42 4.20 8.68 -1.20
N ILE A 43 3.69 8.10 -0.10
CA ILE A 43 2.30 8.22 0.33
C ILE A 43 2.11 9.51 1.12
N VAL A 44 1.39 10.45 0.54
CA VAL A 44 1.00 11.70 1.18
C VAL A 44 -0.14 11.46 2.18
N SER A 45 -1.15 10.69 1.79
CA SER A 45 -2.32 10.44 2.64
C SER A 45 -2.93 9.05 2.43
N VAL A 46 -3.52 8.52 3.52
CA VAL A 46 -4.30 7.27 3.53
C VAL A 46 -5.77 7.65 3.53
N GLY A 47 -6.32 7.87 2.33
CA GLY A 47 -7.68 8.36 2.13
C GLY A 47 -8.77 7.31 2.45
N LYS A 48 -10.03 7.69 2.24
CA LYS A 48 -11.17 6.78 2.48
C LYS A 48 -11.23 5.62 1.47
N SER A 49 -10.92 5.89 0.20
CA SER A 49 -11.10 4.93 -0.91
C SER A 49 -9.84 4.69 -1.75
N PHE A 50 -8.81 5.51 -1.56
CA PHE A 50 -7.57 5.49 -2.34
C PHE A 50 -6.40 5.98 -1.47
N LEU A 51 -5.19 5.61 -1.87
CA LEU A 51 -3.95 6.25 -1.43
C LEU A 51 -3.67 7.46 -2.29
N GLU A 52 -3.24 8.54 -1.67
CA GLU A 52 -2.73 9.72 -2.37
C GLU A 52 -1.21 9.69 -2.31
N THR A 53 -0.59 9.78 -3.48
CA THR A 53 0.85 10.00 -3.64
C THR A 53 1.08 11.39 -4.20
N LYS A 54 2.34 11.82 -4.30
CA LYS A 54 2.67 13.12 -4.92
C LYS A 54 2.21 13.23 -6.38
N THR A 55 2.08 12.12 -7.10
CA THR A 55 1.85 12.11 -8.55
C THR A 55 0.59 11.37 -8.99
N ALA A 56 -0.06 10.62 -8.09
CA ALA A 56 -1.18 9.76 -8.46
C ALA A 56 -2.09 9.42 -7.26
N MET A 57 -3.32 9.02 -7.58
CA MET A 57 -4.25 8.40 -6.66
C MET A 57 -4.38 6.91 -6.97
N ILE A 58 -4.19 6.05 -5.97
CA ILE A 58 -4.20 4.59 -6.13
C ILE A 58 -5.41 4.01 -5.38
N PRO A 59 -6.47 3.57 -6.10
CA PRO A 59 -7.61 2.91 -5.49
C PRO A 59 -7.25 1.62 -4.75
N TYR A 60 -7.86 1.38 -3.59
CA TYR A 60 -7.56 0.19 -2.79
C TYR A 60 -7.86 -1.14 -3.47
N HIS A 61 -8.84 -1.19 -4.38
CA HIS A 61 -9.12 -2.39 -5.16
C HIS A 61 -8.00 -2.76 -6.15
N ARG A 62 -7.06 -1.84 -6.43
CA ARG A 62 -5.88 -2.10 -7.25
C ARG A 62 -4.68 -2.56 -6.42
N VAL A 63 -4.72 -2.43 -5.09
CA VAL A 63 -3.64 -2.89 -4.22
C VAL A 63 -3.65 -4.41 -4.19
N LEU A 64 -2.50 -4.99 -4.54
CA LEU A 64 -2.28 -6.42 -4.64
C LEU A 64 -1.61 -6.96 -3.38
N LYS A 65 -0.60 -6.24 -2.88
CA LYS A 65 0.24 -6.70 -1.76
C LYS A 65 0.73 -5.51 -0.93
N ILE A 66 0.77 -5.69 0.38
CA ILE A 66 1.44 -4.76 1.30
C ILE A 66 2.53 -5.55 2.04
N VAL A 67 3.75 -5.04 2.00
CA VAL A 67 4.91 -5.64 2.67
C VAL A 67 5.54 -4.62 3.62
N TYR A 68 5.99 -5.11 4.77
CA TYR A 68 6.77 -4.31 5.71
C TYR A 68 7.96 -5.15 6.17
N GLU A 69 9.18 -4.68 5.87
CA GLU A 69 10.43 -5.36 6.26
C GLU A 69 10.47 -6.85 5.87
N GLY A 70 9.97 -7.17 4.66
CA GLY A 70 9.89 -8.54 4.13
C GLY A 70 8.66 -9.34 4.59
N GLU A 71 7.91 -8.87 5.59
CA GLU A 71 6.67 -9.51 6.05
C GLU A 71 5.48 -9.09 5.18
N VAL A 72 4.74 -10.07 4.66
CA VAL A 72 3.52 -9.81 3.88
C VAL A 72 2.34 -9.58 4.82
N LEU A 73 1.89 -8.33 4.93
CA LEU A 73 0.77 -7.94 5.79
C LEU A 73 -0.58 -8.03 5.07
N PHE A 74 -0.58 -7.93 3.75
CA PHE A 74 -1.75 -8.05 2.89
C PHE A 74 -1.36 -8.72 1.59
N ASP A 75 -2.19 -9.65 1.12
CA ASP A 75 -2.08 -10.28 -0.18
C ASP A 75 -3.48 -10.54 -0.73
N ARG A 76 -3.85 -9.85 -1.79
CA ARG A 76 -5.19 -9.92 -2.38
C ARG A 76 -5.53 -11.29 -2.96
N SER A 77 -4.53 -12.11 -3.31
CA SER A 77 -4.77 -13.47 -3.81
C SER A 77 -5.20 -14.44 -2.71
N LYS A 78 -5.05 -14.06 -1.43
CA LYS A 78 -5.32 -14.90 -0.26
C LYS A 78 -6.59 -14.50 0.52
N ILE A 79 -7.43 -13.66 -0.07
CA ILE A 79 -8.64 -13.09 0.54
C ILE A 79 -9.89 -13.62 -0.16
#